data_AF-A0AAD9CLH8-F1
#
_entry.id   AF-A0AAD9CLH8-F1
#
_cell.length_a   1.000
_cell.length_b   1.000
_cell.length_c   1.000
_cell.angle_alpha   90.00
_cell.angle_beta   90.00
_cell.angle_gamma   90.00
#
_symmetry.space_group_name_H-M   'P 1'
#
loop_
_entity.id
_entity.type
_entity.pdbx_description
1 polymer ?
#
loop_
_entity_poly.entity_id
_entity_poly.type
_entity_poly.pdbx_seq_one_letter_code
_entity_poly.pdbx_strand_id
1 'polypeptide(L)'
;MFPNACHEAKELDTAGKNALNETIRAHLSKLQDRFNDYFPEKHGDDDWVRDPFGVEMESVTLPSNEESQLVELSCDRLLKKKFTEVTLPQFWNKKHPQLSH
;
A
#
# COMPACT_ATOMS: atom_id res chain seq x y z
N MET A 1 1.29 -8.93 -21.94
CA MET A 1 2.26 -9.97 -22.35
C MET A 1 2.81 -9.56 -23.71
N PHE A 2 4.13 -9.42 -23.87
CA PHE A 2 4.74 -8.93 -25.12
C PHE A 2 4.87 -10.09 -26.12
N PRO A 3 4.03 -10.17 -27.17
CA PRO A 3 3.93 -11.38 -28.01
C PRO A 3 5.19 -11.65 -28.85
N ASN A 4 5.94 -10.59 -29.18
CA ASN A 4 7.11 -10.69 -30.07
C ASN A 4 8.42 -10.99 -29.34
N ALA A 5 8.52 -10.62 -28.05
CA ALA A 5 9.75 -10.77 -27.27
C ALA A 5 10.24 -12.24 -27.18
N CYS A 6 9.31 -13.20 -27.19
CA CYS A 6 9.63 -14.63 -27.11
C CYS A 6 10.08 -15.23 -28.46
N HIS A 7 9.71 -14.60 -29.58
CA HIS A 7 10.16 -14.99 -30.92
C HIS A 7 11.58 -14.46 -31.17
N GLU A 8 11.80 -13.17 -30.87
CA GLU A 8 13.10 -12.50 -31.04
C GLU A 8 14.19 -13.08 -30.12
N ALA A 9 13.83 -13.54 -28.92
CA ALA A 9 14.76 -14.20 -28.00
C ALA A 9 15.28 -15.56 -28.50
N LYS A 10 14.60 -16.22 -29.44
CA LYS A 10 15.04 -17.53 -29.99
C LYS A 10 16.17 -17.38 -31.00
N GLU A 11 16.17 -16.28 -31.75
CA GLU A 11 17.15 -15.94 -32.80
C GLU A 11 18.48 -15.40 -32.23
N LEU A 12 18.54 -15.09 -30.93
CA LEU A 12 19.77 -14.67 -30.27
C LEU A 12 20.73 -15.85 -30.06
N ASP A 13 22.02 -15.61 -30.28
CA ASP A 13 23.09 -16.51 -29.85
C ASP A 13 23.15 -16.61 -28.32
N THR A 14 23.94 -17.55 -27.80
CA THR A 14 24.05 -17.82 -26.35
C THR A 14 24.48 -16.58 -25.56
N ALA A 15 25.34 -15.71 -26.11
CA ALA A 15 25.75 -14.49 -25.44
C ALA A 15 24.62 -13.46 -25.42
N GLY A 16 23.88 -13.32 -26.52
CA GLY A 16 22.67 -12.48 -26.58
C GLY A 16 21.59 -12.91 -25.58
N LYS A 17 21.36 -14.22 -25.42
CA LYS A 17 20.42 -14.78 -24.43
C LYS A 17 20.85 -14.48 -22.99
N ASN A 18 22.15 -14.59 -22.70
CA ASN A 18 22.69 -14.26 -21.37
C ASN A 18 22.54 -12.76 -21.06
N ALA A 19 22.86 -11.88 -22.00
CA ALA A 19 22.70 -10.43 -21.83
C ALA A 19 21.23 -10.02 -21.60
N LEU A 20 20.30 -10.66 -22.31
CA LEU A 20 18.87 -10.45 -22.10
C LEU A 20 18.43 -10.92 -20.71
N ASN A 21 18.91 -12.07 -20.25
CA ASN A 21 18.60 -12.59 -18.93
C ASN A 21 19.08 -11.65 -17.81
N GLU A 22 20.32 -11.18 -17.91
CA GLU A 22 20.89 -10.21 -16.97
C GLU A 22 20.09 -8.89 -16.96
N THR A 23 19.66 -8.43 -18.14
CA THR A 23 18.82 -7.23 -18.26
C THR A 23 17.48 -7.44 -17.55
N ILE A 24 16.78 -8.55 -17.81
CA ILE A 24 15.51 -8.88 -17.16
C ILE A 24 15.70 -8.97 -15.65
N ARG A 25 16.75 -9.65 -15.17
CA ARG A 25 17.06 -9.79 -13.75
C ARG A 25 17.31 -8.44 -13.10
N ALA A 26 18.08 -7.55 -13.74
CA ALA A 26 18.33 -6.21 -13.25
C ALA A 26 17.04 -5.37 -13.16
N HIS A 27 16.14 -5.49 -14.15
CA HIS A 27 14.85 -4.81 -14.11
C HIS A 27 13.94 -5.36 -13.00
N LEU A 28 13.87 -6.69 -12.83
CA LEU A 28 13.06 -7.31 -11.78
C LEU A 28 13.59 -6.95 -10.39
N SER A 29 14.91 -6.91 -10.18
CA SER A 29 15.51 -6.48 -8.92
C SER A 29 15.14 -5.03 -8.59
N LYS A 30 15.30 -4.10 -9.55
CA LYS A 30 14.91 -2.70 -9.36
C LYS A 30 13.41 -2.55 -9.09
N LEU A 31 12.59 -3.38 -9.72
CA LEU A 31 11.15 -3.37 -9.49
C LEU A 31 10.84 -3.84 -8.06
N GLN A 32 11.49 -4.91 -7.60
CA GLN A 32 11.38 -5.40 -6.23
C GLN A 32 11.81 -4.33 -5.22
N ASP A 33 12.93 -3.65 -5.45
CA ASP A 33 13.40 -2.56 -4.59
C ASP A 33 12.36 -1.45 -4.48
N ARG A 34 11.76 -1.06 -5.61
CA ARG A 34 10.65 -0.08 -5.61
C ARG A 34 9.43 -0.59 -4.85
N PHE A 35 9.07 -1.86 -4.98
CA PHE A 35 7.96 -2.42 -4.20
C PHE A 35 8.23 -2.32 -2.70
N ASN A 36 9.45 -2.54 -2.23
CA ASN A 36 9.80 -2.39 -0.82
C ASN A 36 9.72 -0.92 -0.35
N ASP A 37 10.03 0.04 -1.22
CA ASP A 37 9.94 1.47 -0.93
C ASP A 37 8.47 1.95 -0.80
N TYR A 38 7.60 1.49 -1.71
CA TYR A 38 6.18 1.86 -1.71
C TYR A 38 5.29 1.01 -0.79
N PHE A 39 5.69 -0.24 -0.56
CA PHE A 39 4.98 -1.21 0.27
C PHE A 39 5.96 -1.83 1.27
N PRO A 40 6.49 -1.03 2.22
CA PRO A 40 7.34 -1.56 3.27
C PRO A 40 6.58 -2.65 4.04
N GLU A 41 7.31 -3.64 4.53
CA GLU A 41 6.75 -4.73 5.31
C GLU A 41 6.06 -4.13 6.55
N LYS A 42 4.73 -4.18 6.57
CA LYS A 42 3.94 -3.54 7.61
C LYS A 42 3.93 -4.42 8.86
N HIS A 43 4.57 -3.96 9.92
CA HIS A 43 4.59 -4.63 11.21
C HIS A 43 3.28 -4.37 11.97
N GLY A 44 2.19 -5.06 11.64
CA GLY A 44 1.04 -5.30 12.53
C GLY A 44 0.27 -4.12 13.14
N ASP A 45 0.67 -2.88 12.87
CA ASP A 45 0.26 -1.68 13.60
C ASP A 45 -0.95 -0.99 12.92
N ASP A 46 -1.34 -1.40 11.72
CA ASP A 46 -2.46 -0.78 10.98
C ASP A 46 -3.87 -1.23 11.46
N ASP A 47 -4.01 -1.88 12.62
CA ASP A 47 -5.33 -2.34 13.07
C ASP A 47 -6.27 -1.16 13.37
N TRP A 48 -5.71 0.01 13.69
CA TRP A 48 -6.47 1.27 13.77
C TRP A 48 -7.19 1.65 12.47
N VAL A 49 -6.70 1.20 11.30
CA VAL A 49 -7.37 1.43 10.02
C VAL A 49 -8.66 0.61 9.93
N ARG A 50 -8.71 -0.54 10.61
CA ARG A 50 -9.88 -1.43 10.66
C ARG A 50 -10.85 -1.03 11.76
N ASP A 51 -10.33 -0.71 12.93
CA ASP A 51 -11.12 -0.23 14.07
C ASP A 51 -10.49 1.02 14.71
N PRO A 52 -10.78 2.21 14.17
CA PRO A 52 -10.16 3.45 14.67
C PRO A 52 -10.74 3.93 16.02
N PHE A 53 -11.74 3.23 16.57
CA PHE A 53 -12.46 3.64 17.79
C PHE A 53 -12.23 2.74 19.00
N GLY A 54 -11.50 1.65 18.84
CA GLY A 54 -11.16 0.66 19.86
C GLY A 54 -9.69 0.30 19.89
N VAL A 55 -8.85 1.04 19.14
CA VAL A 55 -7.41 0.88 19.19
C VAL A 55 -6.83 1.45 20.50
N GLU A 56 -5.87 0.73 21.06
CA GLU A 56 -5.05 1.22 22.17
C GLU A 56 -3.97 2.15 21.58
N MET A 57 -4.01 3.45 21.90
CA MET A 57 -3.07 4.41 21.29
C MET A 57 -1.60 4.09 21.62
N GLU A 58 -1.36 3.38 22.72
CA GLU A 58 -0.03 2.92 23.14
C GLU A 58 0.51 1.78 22.26
N SER A 59 -0.36 1.08 21.52
CA SER A 59 0.01 0.01 20.59
C SER A 59 0.13 0.50 19.14
N VAL A 60 0.01 1.80 18.90
CA VAL A 60 0.05 2.40 17.57
C VAL A 60 1.33 3.23 17.42
N THR A 61 2.08 2.97 16.36
CA THR A 61 3.31 3.63 15.99
C THR A 61 3.05 4.57 14.83
N LEU A 62 2.50 5.76 15.13
CA LEU A 62 2.26 6.80 14.13
C LEU A 62 3.12 8.05 14.42
N PRO A 63 3.41 8.87 13.39
CA PRO A 63 3.94 10.20 13.61
C PRO A 63 3.00 11.03 14.51
N SER A 64 3.55 11.89 15.36
CA SER A 64 2.78 12.68 16.35
C SER A 64 1.56 13.43 15.78
N ASN A 65 1.67 13.95 14.55
CA ASN A 65 0.56 14.61 13.87
C ASN A 65 -0.58 13.64 13.49
N GLU A 66 -0.25 12.41 13.11
CA GLU A 66 -1.22 11.36 12.76
C GLU A 66 -1.82 10.73 14.02
N GLU A 67 -1.03 10.51 15.07
CA GLU A 67 -1.53 10.10 16.39
C GLU A 67 -2.60 11.06 16.90
N SER A 68 -2.34 12.37 16.84
CA SER A 68 -3.29 13.40 17.28
C SER A 68 -4.60 13.35 16.50
N GLN A 69 -4.52 13.21 15.17
CA GLN A 69 -5.70 13.06 14.32
C GLN A 69 -6.48 11.78 14.63
N LEU A 70 -5.79 10.68 14.93
CA LEU A 70 -6.41 9.42 15.34
C LEU A 70 -7.09 9.56 16.71
N VAL A 71 -6.50 10.30 17.67
CA VAL A 71 -7.15 10.60 18.97
C VAL A 71 -8.44 11.39 18.75
N GLU A 72 -8.38 12.47 17.96
CA GLU A 72 -9.55 13.29 17.67
C GLU A 72 -10.67 12.46 17.02
N LEU A 73 -10.28 11.58 16.09
CA LEU A 73 -11.20 10.68 15.42
C LEU A 73 -11.80 9.65 16.39
N SER A 74 -11.00 9.02 17.26
CA SER A 74 -11.46 7.99 18.20
C SER A 74 -12.40 8.56 19.28
N CYS A 75 -12.24 9.83 19.64
CA CYS A 75 -13.07 10.54 20.60
C CYS A 75 -14.44 10.98 20.06
N ASP A 76 -14.62 11.02 18.73
CA ASP A 76 -15.88 11.44 18.11
C ASP A 76 -16.95 10.34 18.20
N ARG A 77 -17.81 10.46 19.22
CA ARG A 77 -18.91 9.51 19.48
C ARG A 77 -19.98 9.50 18.39
N LEU A 78 -20.21 10.62 17.70
CA LEU A 78 -21.18 10.68 16.60
C LEU A 78 -20.64 9.92 15.39
N LEU A 79 -19.34 10.07 15.14
CA LEU A 79 -18.65 9.36 14.07
C LEU A 79 -18.55 7.86 14.38
N LYS A 80 -18.29 7.47 15.64
CA LYS A 80 -18.33 6.07 16.09
C LYS A 80 -19.68 5.41 15.82
N LYS A 81 -20.77 6.12 16.07
CA LYS A 81 -22.11 5.63 15.75
C LYS A 81 -22.28 5.42 14.24
N LYS A 82 -21.92 6.41 13.42
CA LYS A 82 -21.98 6.31 11.95
C LYS A 82 -21.11 5.19 11.39
N PHE A 83 -19.96 4.92 12.01
CA PHE A 83 -19.07 3.83 11.64
C PHE A 83 -19.78 2.47 11.68
N THR A 84 -20.63 2.23 12.69
CA THR A 84 -21.43 0.99 12.77
C THR A 84 -22.54 0.88 11.72
N GLU A 85 -22.86 1.98 11.03
CA GLU A 85 -23.94 2.06 10.04
C GLU A 85 -23.41 1.94 8.59
N VAL A 86 -22.09 1.98 8.37
CA VAL A 86 -21.47 1.98 7.04
C VAL A 86 -20.38 0.92 6.94
N THR A 87 -19.99 0.57 5.72
CA THR A 87 -18.82 -0.30 5.51
C THR A 87 -17.51 0.46 5.68
N LEU A 88 -16.43 -0.24 6.03
CA LEU A 88 -15.10 0.36 6.23
C LEU A 88 -14.63 1.24 5.04
N PRO A 89 -14.77 0.82 3.76
CA PRO A 89 -14.38 1.67 2.64
C PRO A 89 -15.25 2.92 2.51
N GLN A 90 -16.55 2.82 2.79
CA GLN A 90 -17.47 3.97 2.74
C GLN A 90 -17.14 4.99 3.84
N PHE A 91 -16.74 4.51 5.02
CA PHE A 91 -16.29 5.36 6.12
C PHE A 91 -15.07 6.21 5.71
N TRP A 92 -14.01 5.57 5.22
CA TRP A 92 -12.77 6.26 4.83
C TRP A 92 -12.95 7.16 3.61
N ASN A 93 -13.75 6.74 2.61
CA ASN A 93 -14.06 7.59 1.45
C ASN A 93 -14.82 8.87 1.83
N LYS A 94 -15.73 8.79 2.81
CA LYS A 94 -16.52 9.95 3.26
C LYS A 94 -15.68 10.97 4.05
N LYS A 95 -14.58 10.53 4.66
CA LYS A 95 -13.60 11.40 5.34
C LYS A 95 -12.67 12.15 4.36
N HIS A 96 -12.62 11.74 3.09
CA HIS A 96 -11.89 12.43 2.01
C HIS A 96 -12.81 13.12 0.98
N PRO A 97 -13.60 14.14 1.34
CA PRO A 97 -14.42 14.87 0.36
C PRO A 97 -13.59 15.72 -0.64
N GLN A 98 -12.25 15.82 -0.49
CA GLN A 98 -11.42 16.79 -1.22
C GLN A 98 -10.68 16.25 -2.45
N LEU A 99 -10.83 14.97 -2.81
CA LEU A 99 -10.16 14.36 -3.99
C LEU A 99 -11.15 13.83 -5.03
N SER A 100 -12.35 14.41 -5.09
CA SER A 100 -13.22 14.29 -6.27
C SER A 100 -12.99 15.51 -7.16
N HIS A 101 -11.98 15.46 -8.03
CA HIS A 101 -11.83 16.43 -9.10
C HIS A 101 -11.39 15.78 -10.40
#